data_AF-A0A5C5UY02-F1
#
_entry.id   AF-A0A5C5UY02-F1
#
_cell.length_a   1.000
_cell.length_b   1.000
_cell.length_c   1.000
_cell.angle_alpha   90.00
_cell.angle_beta   90.00
_cell.angle_gamma   90.00
#
_symmetry.space_group_name_H-M   'P 1'
#
loop_
_entity.id
_entity.type
_entity.pdbx_description
1 polymer ?
#
loop_
_entity_poly.entity_id
_entity_poly.type
_entity_poly.pdbx_seq_one_letter_code
_entity_poly.pdbx_strand_id
1 'polypeptide(L)'
;MNRRRFAFWVGMGLFGLSEKLRADGLDQLAALAMRATEPKPTPADPTAAADAVPAEHWTLGEDSHWRWFEREELIDGEWRVTGITTPVKKMTGERYTEKTGYLPDELVPVEVRRGKQTAMDDSEPIPEPDDPPSEPGEPLAVRRARHGRPPSKWLRSLNAEELRTWMATVEIPEAGVSGMTFWNHLTRDHGFGPKKIEGLNEEEQAKLHAAAHYGY
;
A
#
# COMPACT_ATOMS: atom_id res chain seq x y z
N MET A 1 62.72 17.05 -5.39
CA MET A 1 62.09 15.75 -5.09
C MET A 1 61.40 15.25 -6.35
N ASN A 2 61.72 14.05 -6.85
CA ASN A 2 61.33 13.62 -8.21
C ASN A 2 59.89 13.09 -8.23
N ARG A 3 59.07 13.44 -9.24
CA ARG A 3 57.61 13.13 -9.28
C ARG A 3 57.31 11.64 -9.08
N ARG A 4 58.21 10.77 -9.56
CA ARG A 4 58.12 9.31 -9.40
C ARG A 4 58.29 8.84 -7.95
N ARG A 5 59.11 9.53 -7.14
CA ARG A 5 59.29 9.23 -5.71
C ARG A 5 58.09 9.68 -4.88
N PHE A 6 57.46 10.80 -5.23
CA PHE A 6 56.26 11.27 -4.55
C PHE A 6 55.08 10.30 -4.73
N ALA A 7 54.81 9.85 -5.97
CA ALA A 7 53.75 8.89 -6.24
C ALA A 7 53.97 7.55 -5.53
N PHE A 8 55.21 7.07 -5.46
CA PHE A 8 55.55 5.85 -4.73
C PHE A 8 55.27 5.97 -3.22
N TRP A 9 55.66 7.08 -2.58
CA TRP A 9 55.40 7.29 -1.15
C TRP A 9 53.91 7.49 -0.83
N VAL A 10 53.17 8.16 -1.70
CA VAL A 10 51.71 8.32 -1.54
C VAL A 10 51.00 6.96 -1.69
N GLY A 11 51.40 6.15 -2.67
CA GLY A 11 50.83 4.80 -2.87
C GLY A 11 51.12 3.86 -1.70
N MET A 12 52.36 3.85 -1.19
CA MET A 12 52.73 2.99 -0.06
C MET A 12 52.06 3.43 1.26
N GLY A 13 51.85 4.73 1.45
CA GLY A 13 51.12 5.27 2.60
C GLY A 13 49.63 4.90 2.60
N LEU A 14 48.98 4.96 1.43
CA LEU A 14 47.58 4.56 1.27
C LEU A 14 47.36 3.07 1.49
N PHE A 15 48.28 2.22 1.03
CA PHE A 15 48.17 0.76 1.19
C PHE A 15 48.35 0.32 2.66
N GLY A 16 49.23 1.00 3.41
CA GLY A 16 49.39 0.75 4.86
C GLY A 16 48.21 1.24 5.70
N LEU A 17 47.50 2.29 5.26
CA LEU A 17 46.26 2.75 5.92
C LEU A 17 45.08 1.82 5.64
N SER A 18 44.95 1.26 4.43
CA SER A 18 43.85 0.36 4.09
C SER A 18 43.88 -0.95 4.88
N GLU A 19 45.06 -1.45 5.23
CA GLU A 19 45.20 -2.69 6.00
C GLU A 19 44.79 -2.51 7.47
N LYS A 20 44.98 -1.30 8.02
CA LYS A 20 44.56 -0.95 9.39
C LYS A 20 43.10 -0.52 9.51
N LEU A 21 42.50 0.02 8.45
CA LEU A 21 41.13 0.55 8.50
C LEU A 21 40.05 -0.52 8.27
N ARG A 22 40.39 -1.68 7.71
CA ARG A 22 39.42 -2.69 7.21
C ARG A 22 38.37 -2.06 6.26
N ALA A 23 37.64 -2.88 5.51
CA ALA A 23 36.62 -2.38 4.58
C ALA A 23 35.56 -1.51 5.30
N ASP A 24 35.20 -1.90 6.52
CA ASP A 24 34.17 -1.22 7.33
C ASP A 24 34.52 0.24 7.70
N GLY A 25 35.81 0.55 7.88
CA GLY A 25 36.25 1.91 8.22
C GLY A 25 36.18 2.88 7.05
N LEU A 26 36.35 2.38 5.82
CA LEU A 26 36.24 3.20 4.61
C LEU A 26 34.78 3.49 4.28
N ASP A 27 33.87 2.54 4.51
CA ASP A 27 32.43 2.75 4.33
C ASP A 27 31.86 3.77 5.33
N GLN A 28 32.32 3.75 6.59
CA GLN A 28 31.93 4.78 7.57
C GLN A 28 32.43 6.18 7.18
N LEU A 29 33.64 6.27 6.64
CA LEU A 29 34.21 7.56 6.22
C LEU A 29 33.50 8.10 4.98
N ALA A 30 33.15 7.22 4.03
CA ALA A 30 32.31 7.56 2.88
C ALA A 30 30.91 8.01 3.33
N ALA A 31 30.27 7.28 4.26
CA ALA A 31 28.97 7.65 4.81
C ALA A 31 29.00 9.02 5.51
N LEU A 32 30.06 9.32 6.27
CA LEU A 32 30.24 10.62 6.93
C LEU A 32 30.48 11.75 5.92
N ALA A 33 31.24 11.50 4.85
CA ALA A 33 31.48 12.48 3.80
C ALA A 33 30.20 12.80 2.99
N MET A 34 29.37 11.80 2.72
CA MET A 34 28.06 12.00 2.09
C MET A 34 27.13 12.80 3.01
N ARG A 35 27.09 12.49 4.31
CA ARG A 35 26.29 13.23 5.29
C ARG A 35 26.73 14.70 5.48
N ALA A 36 28.01 15.00 5.26
CA ALA A 36 28.55 16.36 5.33
C ALA A 36 28.23 17.21 4.10
N THR A 37 27.83 16.58 2.98
CA THR A 37 27.46 17.26 1.73
C THR A 37 25.96 17.29 1.48
N GLU A 38 25.17 16.58 2.30
CA GLU A 38 23.72 16.76 2.35
C GLU A 38 23.38 18.19 2.79
N PRO A 39 22.53 18.92 2.04
CA PRO A 39 22.08 20.23 2.44
C PRO A 39 21.36 20.10 3.79
N LYS A 40 21.95 20.73 4.80
CA LYS A 40 21.40 20.84 6.16
C LYS A 40 19.92 21.21 6.04
N PRO A 41 18.97 20.35 6.46
CA PRO A 41 17.57 20.72 6.43
C PRO A 41 17.41 21.95 7.29
N THR A 42 16.98 23.04 6.67
CA THR A 42 16.52 24.23 7.36
C THR A 42 15.57 23.77 8.46
N PRO A 43 15.75 24.20 9.73
CA PRO A 43 14.77 23.90 10.76
C PRO A 43 13.42 24.41 10.25
N ALA A 44 12.50 23.49 10.00
CA ALA A 44 11.13 23.86 9.66
C ALA A 44 10.61 24.77 10.76
N ASP A 45 10.05 25.90 10.34
CA ASP A 45 9.30 26.81 11.19
C ASP A 45 8.29 25.99 12.01
N PRO A 46 8.28 26.07 13.35
CA PRO A 46 7.32 25.34 14.19
C PRO A 46 5.87 25.83 14.01
N THR A 47 5.64 26.82 13.14
CA THR A 47 4.35 27.39 12.80
C THR A 47 3.61 26.66 11.66
N ALA A 48 4.23 25.69 10.97
CA ALA A 48 3.58 24.98 9.85
C ALA A 48 2.75 23.74 10.26
N ALA A 49 2.77 23.32 11.53
CA ALA A 49 2.02 22.16 12.01
C ALA A 49 0.55 22.46 12.35
N ALA A 50 0.08 23.70 12.20
CA ALA A 50 -1.27 24.10 12.62
C ALA A 50 -2.37 23.87 11.57
N ASP A 51 -2.02 23.56 10.32
CA ASP A 51 -2.99 23.41 9.21
C ASP A 51 -3.04 22.00 8.60
N ALA A 52 -2.43 21.00 9.25
CA ALA A 52 -2.66 19.62 8.87
C ALA A 52 -4.09 19.23 9.26
N VAL A 53 -5.01 19.25 8.29
CA VAL A 53 -6.36 18.70 8.47
C VAL A 53 -6.18 17.29 9.05
N PRO A 54 -6.75 16.98 10.22
CA PRO A 54 -6.59 15.67 10.83
C PRO A 54 -7.05 14.62 9.83
N ALA A 55 -6.22 13.58 9.63
CA ALA A 55 -6.59 12.47 8.77
C ALA A 55 -7.83 11.80 9.38
N GLU A 56 -8.96 11.94 8.69
CA GLU A 56 -10.25 11.40 9.09
C GLU A 56 -10.56 10.16 8.22
N HIS A 57 -10.96 9.08 8.88
CA HIS A 57 -11.29 7.81 8.26
C HIS A 57 -12.68 7.35 8.71
N TRP A 58 -13.45 6.74 7.81
CA TRP A 58 -14.78 6.22 8.11
C TRP A 58 -14.87 4.73 7.78
N THR A 59 -15.29 3.93 8.75
CA THR A 59 -15.48 2.48 8.61
C THR A 59 -16.94 2.10 8.80
N LEU A 60 -17.38 1.01 8.16
CA LEU A 60 -18.70 0.44 8.36
C LEU A 60 -18.64 -0.53 9.54
N GLY A 61 -19.38 -0.22 10.61
CA GLY A 61 -19.62 -1.13 11.73
C GLY A 61 -20.97 -1.82 11.57
N GLU A 62 -21.03 -3.11 11.88
CA GLU A 62 -22.30 -3.84 11.88
C GLU A 62 -22.33 -4.96 12.92
N ASP A 63 -23.53 -5.25 13.40
CA ASP A 63 -23.83 -6.45 14.17
C ASP A 63 -24.99 -7.24 13.51
N SER A 64 -25.57 -8.18 14.24
CA SER A 64 -26.68 -9.01 13.77
C SER A 64 -27.99 -8.24 13.52
N HIS A 65 -28.15 -7.05 14.10
CA HIS A 65 -29.39 -6.26 14.08
C HIS A 65 -29.21 -4.85 13.50
N TRP A 66 -28.03 -4.27 13.62
CA TRP A 66 -27.73 -2.85 13.37
C TRP A 66 -26.52 -2.69 12.45
N ARG A 67 -26.52 -1.57 11.74
CA ARG A 67 -25.35 -1.04 11.02
C ARG A 67 -25.14 0.41 11.40
N TRP A 68 -23.89 0.86 11.47
CA TRP A 68 -23.50 2.23 11.76
C TRP A 68 -22.18 2.54 11.05
N PHE A 69 -21.76 3.80 11.05
CA PHE A 69 -20.44 4.20 10.57
C PHE A 69 -19.61 4.72 11.74
N GLU A 70 -18.36 4.29 11.82
CA GLU A 70 -17.40 4.75 12.83
C GLU A 70 -16.47 5.76 12.17
N ARG A 71 -16.30 6.91 12.82
CA ARG A 71 -15.31 7.91 12.45
C ARG A 71 -14.06 7.68 13.29
N GLU A 72 -12.95 7.51 12.62
CA GLU A 72 -11.63 7.37 13.22
C GLU A 72 -10.79 8.59 12.88
N GLU A 73 -10.06 9.10 13.86
CA GLU A 73 -9.06 10.15 13.66
C GLU A 73 -7.70 9.62 14.11
N LEU A 74 -6.65 10.08 13.42
CA LEU A 74 -5.28 9.75 13.78
C LEU A 74 -4.82 10.64 14.95
N ILE A 75 -4.80 10.08 16.16
CA ILE A 75 -4.40 10.75 17.40
C ILE A 75 -3.13 10.10 17.91
N ASP A 76 -2.05 10.87 18.09
CA ASP A 76 -0.74 10.37 18.53
C ASP A 76 -0.17 9.23 17.67
N GLY A 77 -0.51 9.21 16.38
CA GLY A 77 -0.08 8.17 15.44
C GLY A 77 -0.91 6.87 15.48
N GLU A 78 -1.97 6.83 16.29
CA GLU A 78 -2.91 5.71 16.36
C GLU A 78 -4.30 6.12 15.86
N TRP A 79 -4.95 5.24 15.10
CA TRP A 79 -6.36 5.44 14.74
C TRP A 79 -7.24 5.18 15.95
N ARG A 80 -8.04 6.17 16.32
CA ARG A 80 -9.00 6.05 17.42
C ARG A 80 -10.39 6.45 16.96
N VAL A 81 -11.39 5.66 17.36
CA VAL A 81 -12.79 5.98 17.10
C VAL A 81 -13.16 7.25 17.87
N THR A 82 -13.47 8.32 17.14
CA THR A 82 -13.87 9.62 17.70
C THR A 82 -15.38 9.84 17.67
N GLY A 83 -16.12 9.03 16.92
CA GLY A 83 -17.58 9.02 16.99
C GLY A 83 -18.21 7.96 16.10
N ILE A 84 -19.51 7.76 16.27
CA ILE A 84 -20.31 6.81 15.50
C ILE A 84 -21.62 7.45 15.04
N THR A 85 -22.13 7.08 13.87
CA THR A 85 -23.45 7.53 13.41
C THR A 85 -24.57 6.82 14.16
N THR A 86 -25.79 7.32 14.01
CA THR A 86 -26.97 6.66 14.58
C THR A 86 -27.10 5.26 13.98
N PRO A 87 -27.13 4.20 14.81
CA PRO A 87 -27.33 2.86 14.31
C PRO A 87 -28.66 2.73 13.57
N VAL A 88 -28.61 2.06 12.42
CA VAL A 88 -29.76 1.80 11.55
C VAL A 88 -30.01 0.30 11.54
N LYS A 89 -31.24 -0.12 11.82
CA LYS A 89 -31.62 -1.52 11.87
C LYS A 89 -31.53 -2.13 10.48
N LYS A 90 -30.81 -3.24 10.32
CA LYS A 90 -30.50 -3.83 9.00
C LYS A 90 -31.75 -4.24 8.22
N MET A 91 -32.75 -4.79 8.92
CA MET A 91 -33.97 -5.31 8.28
C MET A 91 -35.01 -4.23 7.96
N THR A 92 -35.17 -3.24 8.82
CA THR A 92 -36.28 -2.28 8.73
C THR A 92 -35.84 -0.88 8.31
N GLY A 93 -34.55 -0.57 8.36
CA GLY A 93 -34.03 0.78 8.17
C GLY A 93 -34.36 1.74 9.32
N GLU A 94 -34.95 1.25 10.41
CA GLU A 94 -35.33 2.06 11.56
C GLU A 94 -34.09 2.56 12.30
N ARG A 95 -34.07 3.85 12.67
CA ARG A 95 -32.96 4.45 13.41
C ARG A 95 -33.11 4.17 14.90
N TYR A 96 -32.00 3.90 15.57
CA TYR A 96 -31.95 3.77 17.01
C TYR A 96 -32.20 5.12 17.68
N THR A 97 -33.22 5.21 18.54
CA THR A 97 -33.66 6.48 19.16
C THR A 97 -33.40 6.58 20.67
N GLU A 98 -32.97 5.51 21.33
CA GLU A 98 -32.89 5.48 22.80
C GLU A 98 -31.69 6.26 23.36
N LYS A 99 -30.66 6.50 22.54
CA LYS A 99 -29.48 7.29 22.93
C LYS A 99 -29.28 8.49 22.01
N THR A 100 -28.66 9.52 22.56
CA THR A 100 -28.27 10.75 21.85
C THR A 100 -26.74 10.88 21.87
N GLY A 101 -26.18 11.79 21.05
CA GLY A 101 -24.72 11.97 20.92
C GLY A 101 -24.08 11.26 19.73
N TYR A 102 -24.89 10.70 18.83
CA TYR A 102 -24.44 10.15 17.56
C TYR A 102 -24.05 11.26 16.58
N LEU A 103 -23.09 10.94 15.71
CA LEU A 103 -22.74 11.79 14.57
C LEU A 103 -23.87 11.80 13.54
N PRO A 104 -24.14 12.95 12.90
CA PRO A 104 -25.11 13.00 11.81
C PRO A 104 -24.60 12.24 10.57
N ASP A 105 -25.49 11.46 9.94
CA ASP A 105 -25.20 10.66 8.73
C ASP A 105 -24.65 11.50 7.57
N GLU A 106 -24.93 12.82 7.55
CA GLU A 106 -24.45 13.74 6.51
C GLU A 106 -22.93 13.91 6.50
N LEU A 107 -22.27 13.71 7.65
CA LEU A 107 -20.81 13.75 7.76
C LEU A 107 -20.14 12.55 7.11
N VAL A 108 -20.87 11.44 6.98
CA VAL A 108 -20.33 10.25 6.34
C VAL A 108 -20.19 10.54 4.84
N PRO A 109 -18.98 10.38 4.26
CA PRO A 109 -18.76 10.54 2.84
C PRO A 109 -19.76 9.69 2.04
N VAL A 110 -20.25 10.23 0.92
CA VAL A 110 -21.30 9.58 0.10
C VAL A 110 -20.84 8.20 -0.39
N GLU A 111 -19.53 8.08 -0.64
CA GLU A 111 -18.83 6.88 -1.06
C GLU A 111 -18.94 5.76 -0.02
N VAL A 112 -18.91 6.12 1.27
CA VAL A 112 -19.04 5.19 2.39
C VAL A 112 -20.51 4.87 2.66
N ARG A 113 -21.41 5.87 2.59
CA ARG A 113 -22.86 5.72 2.84
C ARG A 113 -23.57 4.80 1.87
N ARG A 114 -23.25 4.87 0.58
CA ARG A 114 -23.89 4.01 -0.43
C ARG A 114 -23.56 2.54 -0.19
N GLY A 115 -22.60 2.24 0.70
CA GLY A 115 -21.80 1.04 0.60
C GLY A 115 -21.13 1.03 -0.77
N LYS A 116 -20.08 0.25 -0.94
CA LYS A 116 -19.80 -0.21 -2.29
C LYS A 116 -20.92 -1.20 -2.65
N GLN A 117 -22.09 -0.68 -3.05
CA GLN A 117 -23.15 -1.43 -3.71
C GLN A 117 -22.70 -1.81 -5.13
N THR A 118 -21.46 -2.25 -5.29
CA THR A 118 -21.23 -3.40 -6.15
C THR A 118 -21.81 -4.56 -5.37
N ALA A 119 -23.10 -4.82 -5.62
CA ALA A 119 -23.64 -6.14 -5.42
C ALA A 119 -22.57 -7.11 -5.93
N MET A 120 -22.01 -7.91 -5.02
CA MET A 120 -21.39 -9.17 -5.38
C MET A 120 -22.51 -10.15 -5.78
N ASP A 121 -23.31 -9.72 -6.73
CA ASP A 121 -24.12 -10.58 -7.56
C ASP A 121 -23.38 -10.61 -8.89
N ASP A 122 -23.17 -11.82 -9.40
CA ASP A 122 -22.45 -12.06 -10.64
C ASP A 122 -22.93 -11.08 -11.74
N SER A 123 -21.99 -10.53 -12.52
CA SER A 123 -22.22 -9.89 -13.84
C SER A 123 -22.34 -8.36 -13.93
N GLU A 124 -21.31 -7.59 -13.56
CA GLU A 124 -20.81 -6.60 -14.54
C GLU A 124 -19.29 -6.72 -14.66
N PRO A 125 -18.75 -7.19 -15.80
CA PRO A 125 -17.32 -7.22 -16.00
C PRO A 125 -16.78 -5.79 -15.98
N ILE A 126 -15.75 -5.54 -15.16
CA ILE A 126 -14.91 -4.34 -15.29
C ILE A 126 -14.61 -4.20 -16.79
N PRO A 127 -14.91 -3.04 -17.43
CA PRO A 127 -14.69 -2.86 -18.86
C PRO A 127 -13.29 -3.34 -19.21
N GLU A 128 -13.21 -4.40 -20.01
CA GLU A 128 -11.91 -4.98 -20.33
C GLU A 128 -11.15 -3.94 -21.14
N PRO A 129 -9.93 -3.56 -20.73
CA PRO A 129 -9.08 -2.73 -21.57
C PRO A 129 -8.81 -3.51 -22.87
N ASP A 130 -8.79 -2.82 -24.01
CA ASP A 130 -8.28 -3.35 -25.29
C ASP A 130 -6.76 -3.55 -25.20
N ASP A 131 -6.33 -4.43 -24.30
CA ASP A 131 -4.93 -4.82 -24.17
C ASP A 131 -4.52 -5.61 -25.42
N PRO A 132 -3.29 -5.42 -25.92
CA PRO A 132 -2.78 -6.25 -26.99
C PRO A 132 -2.74 -7.72 -26.55
N PRO A 133 -2.85 -8.68 -27.49
CA PRO A 133 -2.72 -10.10 -27.18
C PRO A 133 -1.43 -10.36 -26.39
N SER A 134 -1.55 -11.01 -25.23
CA SER A 134 -0.41 -11.39 -24.39
C SER A 134 -0.46 -12.87 -24.06
N GLU A 135 0.70 -13.49 -23.94
CA GLU A 135 0.77 -14.85 -23.42
C GLU A 135 0.30 -14.90 -21.96
N PRO A 136 -0.32 -16.01 -21.53
CA PRO A 136 -0.68 -16.22 -20.13
C PRO A 136 0.53 -16.05 -19.20
N GLY A 137 0.37 -15.23 -18.16
CA GLY A 137 1.42 -15.03 -17.17
C GLY A 137 2.57 -14.15 -17.60
N GLU A 138 2.43 -13.39 -18.70
CA GLU A 138 3.40 -12.37 -19.10
C GLU A 138 2.94 -10.96 -18.71
N PRO A 139 3.85 -10.11 -18.20
CA PRO A 139 3.50 -8.76 -17.83
C PRO A 139 3.43 -7.86 -19.07
N LEU A 140 2.47 -6.94 -19.09
CA LEU A 140 2.38 -5.92 -20.13
C LEU A 140 2.71 -4.52 -19.59
N ALA A 141 3.50 -3.77 -20.36
CA ALA A 141 3.84 -2.38 -20.05
C ALA A 141 2.58 -1.49 -19.90
N VAL A 142 1.54 -1.73 -20.71
CA VAL A 142 0.27 -0.98 -20.63
C VAL A 142 -0.49 -1.24 -19.33
N ARG A 143 -0.39 -2.44 -18.74
CA ARG A 143 -1.00 -2.77 -17.44
C ARG A 143 -0.22 -2.14 -16.30
N ARG A 144 1.11 -2.19 -16.38
CA ARG A 144 2.01 -1.51 -15.42
C ARG A 144 1.76 -0.01 -15.37
N ALA A 145 1.61 0.64 -16.53
CA ALA A 145 1.31 2.08 -16.61
C ALA A 145 -0.03 2.45 -15.96
N ARG A 146 -0.96 1.49 -15.84
CA ARG A 146 -2.26 1.65 -15.16
C ARG A 146 -2.24 1.15 -13.72
N HIS A 147 -1.06 0.92 -13.15
CA HIS A 147 -0.89 0.35 -11.81
C HIS A 147 -1.69 -0.95 -11.62
N GLY A 148 -1.78 -1.79 -12.66
CA GLY A 148 -2.46 -3.07 -12.59
C GLY A 148 -3.98 -3.02 -12.58
N ARG A 149 -4.60 -1.97 -13.13
CA ARG A 149 -6.06 -1.78 -13.09
C ARG A 149 -6.72 -1.87 -14.48
N PRO A 150 -7.48 -2.93 -14.78
CA PRO A 150 -7.43 -4.26 -14.15
C PRO A 150 -6.16 -5.05 -14.53
N PRO A 151 -5.76 -6.07 -13.74
CA PRO A 151 -4.74 -7.05 -14.12
C PRO A 151 -5.23 -7.94 -15.26
N SER A 152 -4.34 -8.78 -15.81
CA SER A 152 -4.73 -9.68 -16.89
C SER A 152 -5.90 -10.59 -16.49
N LYS A 153 -6.72 -10.91 -17.48
CA LYS A 153 -7.82 -11.86 -17.32
C LYS A 153 -7.32 -13.24 -16.87
N TRP A 154 -6.16 -13.65 -17.38
CA TRP A 154 -5.53 -14.90 -16.99
C TRP A 154 -5.22 -14.89 -15.49
N LEU A 155 -4.54 -13.85 -14.98
CA LEU A 155 -4.20 -13.76 -13.57
C LEU A 155 -5.46 -13.77 -12.68
N ARG A 156 -6.50 -13.04 -13.08
CA ARG A 156 -7.80 -13.03 -12.37
C ARG A 156 -8.60 -14.34 -12.47
N SER A 157 -8.27 -15.21 -13.43
CA SER A 157 -8.98 -16.49 -13.62
C SER A 157 -8.50 -17.59 -12.67
N LEU A 158 -7.25 -17.48 -12.20
CA LEU A 158 -6.60 -18.46 -11.32
C LEU A 158 -7.26 -18.49 -9.94
N ASN A 159 -7.34 -19.68 -9.36
CA ASN A 159 -7.72 -19.88 -7.96
C ASN A 159 -6.51 -19.80 -7.02
N ALA A 160 -6.73 -19.83 -5.71
CA ALA A 160 -5.68 -19.62 -4.70
C ALA A 160 -4.53 -20.65 -4.79
N GLU A 161 -4.82 -21.90 -5.13
CA GLU A 161 -3.80 -22.93 -5.30
C GLU A 161 -2.97 -22.69 -6.57
N GLU A 162 -3.63 -22.38 -7.69
CA GLU A 162 -2.97 -22.04 -8.95
C GLU A 162 -2.11 -20.79 -8.83
N LEU A 163 -2.63 -19.76 -8.14
CA LEU A 163 -1.91 -18.53 -7.83
C LEU A 163 -0.67 -18.81 -7.01
N ARG A 164 -0.76 -19.65 -5.97
CA ARG A 164 0.39 -20.05 -5.15
C ARG A 164 1.45 -20.76 -5.96
N THR A 165 1.05 -21.73 -6.79
CA THR A 165 1.98 -22.45 -7.67
C THR A 165 2.67 -21.50 -8.63
N TRP A 166 1.93 -20.62 -9.30
CA TRP A 166 2.49 -19.66 -10.25
C TRP A 166 3.37 -18.60 -9.57
N MET A 167 2.92 -18.02 -8.46
CA MET A 167 3.70 -17.01 -7.72
C MET A 167 5.03 -17.57 -7.22
N ALA A 168 5.14 -18.88 -6.99
CA ALA A 168 6.42 -19.51 -6.67
C ALA A 168 7.41 -19.54 -7.85
N THR A 169 6.97 -19.40 -9.10
CA THR A 169 7.84 -19.45 -10.29
C THR A 169 8.26 -18.08 -10.80
N VAL A 170 7.75 -16.98 -10.24
CA VAL A 170 8.02 -15.63 -10.70
C VAL A 170 8.68 -14.75 -9.63
N GLU A 171 9.64 -13.94 -10.08
CA GLU A 171 10.23 -12.87 -9.28
C GLU A 171 9.48 -11.56 -9.55
N ILE A 172 8.83 -11.03 -8.51
CA ILE A 172 8.00 -9.83 -8.59
C ILE A 172 8.55 -8.84 -7.57
N PRO A 173 8.87 -7.60 -7.97
CA PRO A 173 9.31 -6.57 -7.04
C PRO A 173 8.18 -6.20 -6.09
N GLU A 174 8.50 -6.05 -4.81
CA GLU A 174 7.51 -5.74 -3.78
C GLU A 174 6.75 -4.44 -4.06
N ALA A 175 5.44 -4.46 -3.79
CA ALA A 175 4.58 -3.29 -3.84
C ALA A 175 3.75 -3.24 -2.55
N GLY A 176 3.95 -2.19 -1.76
CA GLY A 176 3.19 -1.97 -0.53
C GLY A 176 1.81 -1.36 -0.80
N VAL A 177 0.94 -1.47 0.20
CA VAL A 177 -0.36 -0.78 0.25
C VAL A 177 -0.35 0.15 1.46
N SER A 178 -0.88 1.36 1.32
CA SER A 178 -1.06 2.31 2.43
C SER A 178 -2.54 2.49 2.73
N GLY A 179 -2.90 2.45 4.01
CA GLY A 179 -4.26 2.74 4.48
C GLY A 179 -5.31 1.65 4.24
N MET A 180 -4.94 0.44 3.80
CA MET A 180 -5.84 -0.74 3.73
C MET A 180 -5.06 -2.05 3.62
N THR A 181 -5.75 -3.18 3.78
CA THR A 181 -5.20 -4.53 3.60
C THR A 181 -5.01 -4.88 2.12
N PHE A 182 -4.09 -5.82 1.83
CA PHE A 182 -3.93 -6.36 0.47
C PHE A 182 -5.22 -6.98 -0.06
N TRP A 183 -5.95 -7.74 0.78
CA TRP A 183 -7.26 -8.29 0.43
C TRP A 183 -8.23 -7.23 -0.09
N ASN A 184 -8.37 -6.11 0.63
CA ASN A 184 -9.26 -5.03 0.24
C ASN A 184 -8.79 -4.40 -1.07
N HIS A 185 -7.48 -4.19 -1.24
CA HIS A 185 -6.95 -3.63 -2.49
C HIS A 185 -7.17 -4.57 -3.70
N LEU A 186 -6.89 -5.86 -3.53
CA LEU A 186 -7.04 -6.89 -4.57
C LEU A 186 -8.48 -7.04 -5.05
N THR A 187 -9.42 -7.11 -4.11
CA THR A 187 -10.84 -7.30 -4.45
C THR A 187 -11.49 -6.01 -4.96
N ARG A 188 -11.16 -4.86 -4.34
CA ARG A 188 -11.79 -3.57 -4.64
C ARG A 188 -11.25 -2.90 -5.90
N ASP A 189 -9.92 -2.91 -6.09
CA ASP A 189 -9.21 -2.10 -7.07
C ASP A 189 -8.65 -2.93 -8.24
N HIS A 190 -8.25 -4.18 -7.96
CA HIS A 190 -7.79 -5.11 -9.01
C HIS A 190 -8.89 -6.07 -9.49
N GLY A 191 -10.04 -6.12 -8.82
CA GLY A 191 -11.18 -6.91 -9.26
C GLY A 191 -10.97 -8.41 -9.19
N PHE A 192 -10.15 -8.90 -8.25
CA PHE A 192 -10.08 -10.32 -7.95
C PHE A 192 -11.37 -10.80 -7.29
N GLY A 193 -11.89 -11.94 -7.73
CA GLY A 193 -13.03 -12.58 -7.08
C GLY A 193 -12.64 -13.05 -5.67
N PRO A 194 -13.34 -12.65 -4.60
CA PRO A 194 -12.97 -13.03 -3.23
C PRO A 194 -12.81 -14.55 -3.02
N LYS A 195 -13.71 -15.35 -3.59
CA LYS A 195 -13.62 -16.82 -3.56
C LYS A 195 -12.39 -17.39 -4.27
N LYS A 196 -11.82 -16.68 -5.25
CA LYS A 196 -10.65 -17.13 -6.02
C LYS A 196 -9.36 -16.92 -5.24
N ILE A 197 -9.31 -15.93 -4.36
CA ILE A 197 -8.12 -15.61 -3.55
C ILE A 197 -8.28 -16.01 -2.07
N GLU A 198 -9.41 -16.63 -1.73
CA GLU A 198 -9.66 -17.18 -0.39
C GLU A 198 -8.62 -18.25 -0.05
N GLY A 199 -8.06 -18.16 1.15
CA GLY A 199 -7.00 -19.07 1.62
C GLY A 199 -5.58 -18.67 1.22
N LEU A 200 -5.38 -17.53 0.55
CA LEU A 200 -4.06 -16.90 0.45
C LEU A 200 -3.71 -16.21 1.78
N ASN A 201 -2.50 -16.43 2.28
CA ASN A 201 -1.98 -15.71 3.45
C ASN A 201 -1.56 -14.26 3.08
N GLU A 202 -1.16 -13.47 4.06
CA GLU A 202 -0.82 -12.06 3.85
C GLU A 202 0.37 -11.84 2.90
N GLU A 203 1.42 -12.65 3.00
CA GLU A 203 2.59 -12.60 2.10
C GLU A 203 2.21 -12.94 0.66
N GLU A 204 1.35 -13.95 0.48
CA GLU A 204 0.81 -14.35 -0.82
C GLU A 204 -0.08 -13.27 -1.42
N GLN A 205 -0.92 -12.62 -0.62
CA GLN A 205 -1.71 -11.48 -1.05
C GLN A 205 -0.83 -10.28 -1.42
N ALA A 206 0.24 -10.01 -0.66
CA ALA A 206 1.20 -8.96 -0.97
C ALA A 206 1.91 -9.23 -2.31
N LYS A 207 2.31 -10.49 -2.55
CA LYS A 207 2.94 -10.90 -3.81
C LYS A 207 1.97 -10.83 -5.00
N LEU A 208 0.71 -11.22 -4.81
CA LEU A 208 -0.32 -11.08 -5.84
C LEU A 208 -0.64 -9.62 -6.16
N HIS A 209 -0.67 -8.76 -5.15
CA HIS A 209 -0.82 -7.32 -5.31
C HIS A 209 0.34 -6.75 -6.13
N ALA A 210 1.57 -7.12 -5.77
CA ALA A 210 2.75 -6.73 -6.53
C ALA A 210 2.70 -7.23 -7.98
N ALA A 211 2.21 -8.45 -8.23
CA ALA A 211 2.05 -8.99 -9.58
C ALA A 211 1.12 -8.12 -10.43
N ALA A 212 -0.05 -7.77 -9.87
CA ALA A 212 -1.00 -6.90 -10.54
C ALA A 212 -0.34 -5.56 -10.92
N HIS A 213 0.34 -4.91 -9.97
CA HIS A 213 1.05 -3.65 -10.22
C HIS A 213 2.19 -3.77 -11.23
N TYR A 214 2.87 -4.92 -11.27
CA TYR A 214 3.94 -5.17 -12.23
C TYR A 214 3.42 -5.34 -13.67
N GLY A 215 2.12 -5.58 -13.83
CA GLY A 215 1.42 -5.64 -15.09
C GLY A 215 1.04 -7.04 -15.56
N TYR A 216 1.05 -8.03 -14.66
CA TYR A 216 0.57 -9.39 -14.93
C TYR A 216 -0.96 -9.47 -15.07
#